data_AF-U2JAF0-F1
#
_entry.id   AF-U2JAF0-F1
#
_cell.length_a   1.000
_cell.length_b   1.000
_cell.length_c   1.000
_cell.angle_alpha   90.00
_cell.angle_beta   90.00
_cell.angle_gamma   90.00
#
_symmetry.space_group_name_H-M   'P 1'
#
loop_
_entity.id
_entity.type
_entity.pdbx_description
1 polymer ?
#
loop_
_entity_poly.entity_id
_entity_poly.type
_entity_poly.pdbx_seq_one_letter_code
_entity_poly.pdbx_strand_id
1 'polypeptide(L)'
;MELNKDLLIERLSSKLELRGVFLYEDWLGDTWVEHLMLVVSAVKGVSPTTMAPIVRLCMVDMPEIPFHIIIEGEWLNQLRKGSLYHSYASLPIHRIYYSRPKEIDLLLNKKIINSMAEVNQKEYEKALGYAKEYLSASSEFALKEKYDQGVFMLHQYLEVKIRAFYGLMGGQFGKTHNLEYIIKKVRSAAPSLLSIFAYDVADVELYRLLDTAYKSCVKGGSMEVSAEQYEFVRTQSVFLAELLDAMVNRMIAEVATYRAQLPTDKPKEEKRSAVQVVEQKENSNKSHQVVVEDFSDFPWPQRYKDDAKALLDDIYSKHRPEQILLVNYRTGGLTKGNPFQEKASKPMEELEMHLVVLMKNRGPFRYREVRRGVVCVTMVFLNVSYVERSLKEGGRFVNAVWKNGWLLRKKATFDTPLVPVEIDWKEKAVRMDTLVCNAEASMKNMLSLIKDSPVLMDDTSLLLLHQLIDMGVKTYLRCVVGFIPEGVSLHRLMDWCAIADTQVIDFFFEWNEVEKKVLVLAMESERVCWMGEAKNFSSESKQVVRKRAERLVEFFLHLCKESVQSMQSRIVEPIAESATI
;
A
#
# COMPACT_ATOMS: atom_id res chain seq x y z
N MET A 1 32.26 30.10 7.30
CA MET A 1 32.22 29.83 8.75
C MET A 1 32.11 28.32 8.89
N GLU A 2 32.99 27.67 9.63
CA GLU A 2 33.04 26.20 9.71
C GLU A 2 32.00 25.67 10.71
N LEU A 3 31.37 24.54 10.43
CA LEU A 3 30.36 23.95 11.30
C LEU A 3 31.01 23.41 12.59
N ASN A 4 30.67 23.99 13.74
CA ASN A 4 31.07 23.44 15.04
C ASN A 4 30.21 22.22 15.40
N LYS A 5 30.69 21.03 15.02
CA LYS A 5 29.98 19.74 15.17
C LYS A 5 29.64 19.42 16.63
N ASP A 6 30.56 19.66 17.55
CA ASP A 6 30.36 19.35 18.97
C ASP A 6 29.28 20.24 19.61
N LEU A 7 29.33 21.54 19.34
CA LEU A 7 28.32 22.49 19.80
C LEU A 7 26.94 22.18 19.21
N LEU A 8 26.89 21.76 17.93
CA LEU A 8 25.65 21.35 17.29
C LEU A 8 25.04 20.12 17.98
N ILE A 9 25.85 19.09 18.27
CA ILE A 9 25.39 17.89 18.98
C ILE A 9 24.89 18.23 20.39
N GLU A 10 25.62 19.07 21.13
CA GLU A 10 25.23 19.52 22.47
C GLU A 10 23.85 20.19 22.45
N ARG A 11 23.67 21.17 21.54
CA ARG A 11 22.39 21.88 21.41
C ARG A 11 21.26 20.96 20.99
N LEU A 12 21.48 20.10 19.98
CA LEU A 12 20.46 19.17 19.49
C LEU A 12 20.07 18.15 20.57
N SER A 13 21.04 17.54 21.26
CA SER A 13 20.78 16.56 22.32
C SER A 13 20.10 17.16 23.55
N SER A 14 20.29 18.46 23.83
CA SER A 14 19.59 19.16 24.92
C SER A 14 18.11 19.43 24.64
N LYS A 15 17.69 19.43 23.37
CA LYS A 15 16.32 19.79 22.93
C LYS A 15 15.54 18.63 22.30
N LEU A 16 16.23 17.61 21.81
CA LEU A 16 15.67 16.47 21.08
C LEU A 16 16.20 15.17 21.67
N GLU A 17 15.36 14.12 21.66
CA GLU A 17 15.81 12.76 21.98
C GLU A 17 16.59 12.17 20.78
N LEU A 18 17.80 12.70 20.61
CA LEU A 18 18.67 12.46 19.47
C LEU A 18 19.28 11.06 19.52
N ARG A 19 19.14 10.31 18.42
CA ARG A 19 19.75 9.00 18.24
C ARG A 19 20.97 9.05 17.35
N GLY A 20 20.95 9.91 16.33
CA GLY A 20 22.04 10.06 15.37
C GLY A 20 22.05 11.39 14.61
N VAL A 21 23.24 11.79 14.17
CA VAL A 21 23.51 12.93 13.29
C VAL A 21 24.48 12.46 12.23
N PHE A 22 24.10 12.63 10.96
CA PHE A 22 24.96 12.36 9.82
C PHE A 22 25.07 13.60 8.95
N LEU A 23 26.27 13.90 8.48
CA LEU A 23 26.61 14.99 7.59
C LEU A 23 27.30 14.42 6.36
N TYR A 24 26.75 14.70 5.19
CA TYR A 24 27.28 14.29 3.91
C TYR A 24 27.13 15.43 2.92
N GLU A 25 27.81 15.33 1.79
CA GLU A 25 27.83 16.38 0.78
C GLU A 25 27.23 15.86 -0.51
N ASP A 26 26.38 16.66 -1.14
CA ASP A 26 25.88 16.42 -2.48
C ASP A 26 26.56 17.39 -3.46
N TRP A 27 26.86 16.92 -4.67
CA TRP A 27 27.38 17.77 -5.75
C TRP A 27 26.22 18.28 -6.60
N LEU A 28 26.04 19.60 -6.63
CA LEU A 28 24.93 20.27 -7.26
C LEU A 28 25.46 21.26 -8.30
N GLY A 29 25.57 20.79 -9.54
CA GLY A 29 26.10 21.56 -10.67
C GLY A 29 27.59 21.85 -10.49
N ASP A 30 27.89 22.99 -9.86
CA ASP A 30 29.23 23.53 -9.66
C ASP A 30 29.62 23.68 -8.17
N THR A 31 28.73 23.30 -7.25
CA THR A 31 28.95 23.54 -5.81
C THR A 31 28.71 22.29 -4.97
N TRP A 32 29.51 22.16 -3.90
CA TRP A 32 29.31 21.18 -2.84
C TRP A 32 28.34 21.75 -1.82
N VAL A 33 27.27 21.03 -1.55
CA VAL A 33 26.28 21.40 -0.53
C VAL A 33 26.26 20.35 0.55
N GLU A 34 26.57 20.76 1.77
CA GLU A 34 26.45 19.95 2.96
C GLU A 34 24.97 19.67 3.29
N HIS A 35 24.69 18.50 3.84
CA HIS A 35 23.34 18.10 4.22
C HIS A 35 23.34 17.27 5.51
N LEU A 36 22.36 17.55 6.37
CA LEU A 36 22.19 16.87 7.67
C LEU A 36 21.04 15.86 7.66
N MET A 37 21.30 14.66 8.16
CA MET A 37 20.30 13.68 8.55
C MET A 37 20.26 13.56 10.07
N LEU A 38 19.10 13.88 10.66
CA LEU A 38 18.86 13.78 12.09
C LEU A 38 17.95 12.58 12.39
N VAL A 39 18.47 11.62 13.13
CA VAL A 39 17.71 10.45 13.59
C VAL A 39 17.26 10.71 15.02
N VAL A 40 15.95 10.71 15.25
CA VAL A 40 15.33 10.99 16.55
C VAL A 40 14.44 9.85 17.03
N SER A 41 14.23 9.76 18.33
CA SER A 41 13.27 8.81 18.90
C SER A 41 11.83 9.20 18.58
N ALA A 42 10.94 8.21 18.52
CA ALA A 42 9.52 8.46 18.30
C ALA A 42 8.89 9.10 19.55
N VAL A 43 8.35 10.30 19.42
CA VAL A 43 7.52 10.93 20.46
C VAL A 43 6.04 10.78 20.06
N LYS A 44 5.23 10.21 20.96
CA LYS A 44 3.82 9.91 20.68
C LYS A 44 3.06 11.19 20.27
N GLY A 45 2.46 11.16 19.08
CA GLY A 45 1.65 12.27 18.56
C GLY A 45 2.43 13.42 17.92
N VAL A 46 3.77 13.35 17.87
CA VAL A 46 4.61 14.40 17.28
C VAL A 46 5.15 13.94 15.93
N SER A 47 4.87 14.69 14.87
CA SER A 47 5.45 14.45 13.55
C SER A 47 6.90 14.97 13.51
N PRO A 48 7.85 14.26 12.87
CA PRO A 48 9.24 14.74 12.75
C PRO A 48 9.36 16.14 12.15
N THR A 49 8.46 16.49 11.22
CA THR A 49 8.46 17.81 10.57
C THR A 49 8.17 18.97 11.53
N THR A 50 7.49 18.70 12.65
CA THR A 50 7.20 19.73 13.68
C THR A 50 8.44 20.09 14.51
N MET A 51 9.50 19.29 14.45
CA MET A 51 10.77 19.54 15.16
C MET A 51 11.73 20.43 14.36
N ALA A 52 11.44 20.73 13.09
CA ALA A 52 12.31 21.53 12.24
C ALA A 52 12.64 22.94 12.79
N PRO A 53 11.71 23.69 13.41
CA PRO A 53 12.03 24.98 14.03
C PRO A 53 13.07 24.86 15.16
N ILE A 54 13.03 23.76 15.92
CA ILE A 54 13.99 23.50 17.01
C ILE A 54 15.39 23.31 16.44
N VAL A 55 15.51 22.52 15.37
CA VAL A 55 16.79 22.30 14.68
C VAL A 55 17.35 23.60 14.11
N ARG A 56 16.51 24.44 13.48
CA ARG A 56 16.91 25.77 12.99
C ARG A 56 17.41 26.68 14.11
N LEU A 57 16.75 26.68 15.27
CA LEU A 57 17.20 27.42 16.45
C LEU A 57 18.57 26.94 16.96
N CYS A 58 18.84 25.64 16.91
CA CYS A 58 20.15 25.10 17.29
C CYS A 58 21.29 25.58 16.37
N MET A 59 20.98 25.99 15.15
CA MET A 59 21.93 26.45 14.11
C MET A 59 21.92 27.97 13.88
N VAL A 60 21.29 28.77 14.76
CA VAL A 60 21.06 30.22 14.52
C VAL A 60 22.32 31.05 14.29
N ASP A 61 23.45 30.62 14.87
CA ASP A 61 24.79 31.22 14.79
C ASP A 61 25.78 30.29 14.06
N MET A 62 25.25 29.37 13.24
CA MET A 62 26.00 28.41 12.42
C MET A 62 25.63 28.61 10.94
N PRO A 63 26.42 28.09 9.97
CA PRO A 63 25.97 28.03 8.57
C PRO A 63 24.62 27.32 8.47
N GLU A 64 23.70 27.88 7.68
CA GLU A 64 22.43 27.20 7.43
C GLU A 64 22.66 25.99 6.54
N ILE A 65 22.55 24.79 7.13
CA ILE A 65 22.70 23.52 6.43
C ILE A 65 21.31 22.90 6.21
N PRO A 66 20.93 22.55 4.98
CA PRO A 66 19.73 21.78 4.71
C PRO A 66 19.69 20.49 5.53
N PHE A 67 18.54 20.16 6.12
CA PHE A 67 18.42 19.00 6.99
C PHE A 67 17.09 18.29 6.87
N HIS A 68 17.10 16.99 7.14
CA HIS A 68 15.89 16.17 7.29
C HIS A 68 15.89 15.42 8.62
N ILE A 69 14.69 15.25 9.19
CA ILE A 69 14.48 14.59 10.47
C ILE A 69 13.71 13.29 10.21
N ILE A 70 14.26 12.17 10.66
CA ILE A 70 13.67 10.84 10.51
C ILE A 70 13.59 10.14 11.87
N ILE A 71 12.49 9.41 12.08
CA ILE A 71 12.32 8.59 13.29
C ILE A 71 13.22 7.37 13.18
N GLU A 72 13.92 7.00 14.25
CA GLU A 72 14.82 5.85 14.32
C GLU A 72 14.19 4.56 13.76
N GLY A 73 12.95 4.26 14.14
CA GLY A 73 12.24 3.07 13.64
C GLY A 73 12.03 3.07 12.12
N GLU A 74 11.75 4.23 11.52
CA GLU A 74 11.59 4.35 10.07
C GLU A 74 12.94 4.32 9.36
N TRP A 75 13.95 5.02 9.89
CA TRP A 75 15.31 4.97 9.36
C TRP A 75 15.91 3.55 9.37
N LEU A 76 15.76 2.82 10.48
CA LEU A 76 16.17 1.41 10.57
C LEU A 76 15.41 0.52 9.57
N ASN A 77 14.13 0.80 9.36
CA ASN A 77 13.32 0.10 8.36
C ASN A 77 13.85 0.38 6.94
N GLN A 78 14.22 1.62 6.62
CA GLN A 78 14.79 1.99 5.33
C GLN A 78 16.16 1.35 5.09
N LEU A 79 17.01 1.29 6.12
CA LEU A 79 18.29 0.55 6.05
C LEU A 79 18.06 -0.96 5.82
N ARG A 80 17.09 -1.59 6.51
CA ARG A 80 16.76 -3.01 6.33
C ARG A 80 16.15 -3.30 4.96
N LYS A 81 15.39 -2.35 4.41
CA LYS A 81 14.87 -2.38 3.04
C LYS A 81 15.93 -2.00 2.01
N GLY A 82 17.16 -1.73 2.43
CA GLY A 82 18.27 -1.44 1.54
C GLY A 82 18.10 -0.17 0.74
N SER A 83 17.47 0.88 1.29
CA SER A 83 17.44 2.19 0.62
C SER A 83 18.86 2.68 0.37
N LEU A 84 19.18 2.98 -0.89
CA LEU A 84 20.50 3.48 -1.28
C LEU A 84 20.80 4.81 -0.57
N TYR A 85 19.83 5.74 -0.57
CA TYR A 85 19.97 7.06 0.08
C TYR A 85 20.31 6.94 1.56
N HIS A 86 19.54 6.15 2.32
CA HIS A 86 19.77 6.01 3.75
C HIS A 86 21.07 5.25 4.03
N SER A 87 21.44 4.29 3.18
CA SER A 87 22.71 3.56 3.31
C SER A 87 23.90 4.48 3.09
N TYR A 88 23.84 5.31 2.05
CA TYR A 88 24.83 6.35 1.75
C TYR A 88 24.96 7.38 2.88
N ALA A 89 23.84 7.97 3.30
CA ALA A 89 23.82 8.96 4.37
C ALA A 89 24.31 8.40 5.71
N SER A 90 24.16 7.08 5.94
CA SER A 90 24.54 6.42 7.20
C SER A 90 25.96 5.84 7.21
N LEU A 91 26.73 6.01 6.13
CA LEU A 91 28.11 5.53 6.06
C LEU A 91 28.94 6.08 7.23
N PRO A 92 29.93 5.32 7.74
CA PRO A 92 30.75 5.77 8.87
C PRO A 92 31.45 7.12 8.63
N ILE A 93 31.85 7.39 7.39
CA ILE A 93 32.47 8.66 6.99
C ILE A 93 31.54 9.88 7.17
N HIS A 94 30.23 9.67 7.12
CA HIS A 94 29.22 10.72 7.28
C HIS A 94 28.72 10.86 8.72
N ARG A 95 29.14 9.97 9.63
CA ARG A 95 28.60 9.92 10.98
C ARG A 95 29.27 10.96 11.87
N ILE A 96 28.50 11.95 12.32
CA ILE A 96 28.93 12.90 13.35
C ILE A 96 28.64 12.31 14.74
N TYR A 97 27.43 11.79 14.94
CA TYR A 97 26.99 11.23 16.21
C TYR A 97 26.09 10.03 15.97
N TYR A 98 26.24 8.98 16.78
CA TYR A 98 25.21 7.96 16.92
C TYR A 98 25.33 7.26 18.27
N SER A 99 24.20 7.05 18.93
CA SER A 99 24.16 6.46 20.28
C SER A 99 24.62 4.99 20.32
N ARG A 100 24.59 4.25 19.20
CA ARG A 100 24.91 2.80 19.14
C ARG A 100 25.73 2.41 17.90
N PRO A 101 26.97 2.92 17.70
CA PRO A 101 27.69 2.84 16.43
C PRO A 101 27.84 1.42 15.86
N LYS A 102 28.09 0.43 16.73
CA LYS A 102 28.22 -0.98 16.34
C LYS A 102 26.95 -1.58 15.71
N GLU A 103 25.76 -1.07 16.06
CA GLU A 103 24.48 -1.57 15.54
C GLU A 103 24.28 -1.19 14.06
N ILE A 104 24.68 0.03 13.66
CA ILE A 104 24.64 0.46 12.27
C ILE A 104 25.63 -0.33 11.43
N ASP A 105 26.85 -0.49 11.92
CA ASP A 105 27.91 -1.16 11.15
C ASP A 105 27.54 -2.63 10.87
N LEU A 106 26.77 -3.27 11.77
CA LEU A 106 26.19 -4.59 11.56
C LEU A 106 25.04 -4.60 10.53
N LEU A 107 24.25 -3.52 10.44
CA LEU A 107 23.19 -3.36 9.43
C LEU A 107 23.76 -3.05 8.04
N LEU A 108 24.85 -2.29 7.99
CA LEU A 108 25.65 -2.01 6.80
C LEU A 108 26.67 -3.12 6.53
N ASN A 109 26.31 -4.38 6.79
CA ASN A 109 27.18 -5.51 6.49
C ASN A 109 27.21 -5.81 4.99
N LYS A 110 28.30 -6.47 4.55
CA LYS A 110 28.57 -6.79 3.16
C LYS A 110 27.43 -7.55 2.47
N LYS A 111 26.73 -8.44 3.17
CA LYS A 111 25.64 -9.25 2.60
C LYS A 111 24.41 -8.41 2.25
N ILE A 112 24.00 -7.51 3.14
CA ILE A 112 22.87 -6.60 2.94
C ILE A 112 23.21 -5.56 1.87
N ILE A 113 24.42 -4.98 1.93
CA ILE A 113 24.86 -4.03 0.91
C ILE A 113 24.93 -4.71 -0.48
N ASN A 114 25.45 -5.94 -0.58
CA ASN A 114 25.53 -6.67 -1.86
C ASN A 114 24.15 -6.95 -2.47
N SER A 115 23.22 -7.54 -1.70
CA SER A 115 21.91 -7.92 -2.25
C SER A 115 21.05 -6.72 -2.62
N MET A 116 21.25 -5.58 -1.97
CA MET A 116 20.40 -4.40 -2.14
C MET A 116 20.96 -3.40 -3.16
N ALA A 117 22.29 -3.22 -3.21
CA ALA A 117 22.93 -2.38 -4.22
C ALA A 117 22.65 -2.93 -5.64
N GLU A 118 22.71 -4.25 -5.83
CA GLU A 118 22.47 -4.88 -7.14
C GLU A 118 21.01 -4.80 -7.58
N VAL A 119 20.04 -4.89 -6.67
CA VAL A 119 18.61 -4.74 -7.00
C VAL A 119 18.28 -3.29 -7.33
N ASN A 120 18.69 -2.35 -6.47
CA ASN A 120 18.44 -0.93 -6.67
C ASN A 120 19.12 -0.40 -7.95
N GLN A 121 20.34 -0.85 -8.22
CA GLN A 121 21.06 -0.46 -9.44
C GLN A 121 20.35 -0.98 -10.70
N LYS A 122 19.91 -2.25 -10.72
CA LYS A 122 19.17 -2.80 -11.86
C LYS A 122 17.83 -2.10 -12.08
N GLU A 123 17.10 -1.78 -11.00
CA GLU A 123 15.85 -1.03 -11.10
C GLU A 123 16.07 0.40 -11.63
N TYR A 124 17.15 1.06 -11.18
CA TYR A 124 17.52 2.38 -11.68
C TYR A 124 17.94 2.33 -13.15
N GLU A 125 18.80 1.39 -13.55
CA GLU A 125 19.22 1.18 -14.93
C GLU A 125 18.04 0.92 -15.88
N LYS A 126 17.03 0.17 -15.42
CA LYS A 126 15.79 -0.04 -16.17
C LYS A 126 15.04 1.28 -16.38
N ALA A 127 14.93 2.10 -15.34
CA ALA A 127 14.32 3.43 -15.44
C ALA A 127 15.10 4.36 -16.39
N LEU A 128 16.43 4.28 -16.40
CA LEU A 128 17.28 4.99 -17.36
C LEU A 128 16.99 4.58 -18.81
N GLY A 129 16.71 3.29 -19.06
CA GLY A 129 16.29 2.80 -20.37
C GLY A 129 15.02 3.49 -20.87
N TYR A 130 13.95 3.45 -20.08
CA TYR A 130 12.69 4.12 -20.42
C TYR A 130 12.85 5.63 -20.57
N ALA A 131 13.62 6.27 -19.68
CA ALA A 131 13.87 7.70 -19.76
C ALA A 131 14.55 8.08 -21.10
N LYS A 132 15.52 7.30 -21.57
CA LYS A 132 16.17 7.53 -22.87
C LYS A 132 15.18 7.41 -24.04
N GLU A 133 14.29 6.42 -24.00
CA GLU A 133 13.24 6.26 -25.01
C GLU A 133 12.32 7.48 -25.07
N TYR A 134 11.86 7.98 -23.91
CA TYR A 134 11.04 9.18 -23.84
C TYR A 134 11.78 10.43 -24.34
N LEU A 135 13.05 10.62 -23.98
CA LEU A 135 13.84 11.75 -24.46
C LEU A 135 14.07 11.70 -25.98
N SER A 136 14.30 10.51 -26.53
CA SER A 136 14.39 10.30 -27.98
C SER A 136 13.08 10.65 -28.67
N ALA A 137 11.96 10.12 -28.17
CA ALA A 137 10.62 10.40 -28.69
C ALA A 137 10.30 11.90 -28.65
N SER A 138 10.67 12.59 -27.56
CA SER A 138 10.53 14.05 -27.45
C SER A 138 11.23 14.77 -28.61
N SER A 139 12.50 14.41 -28.85
CA SER A 139 13.30 15.01 -29.92
C SER A 139 12.71 14.73 -31.29
N GLU A 140 12.21 13.52 -31.53
CA GLU A 140 11.54 13.15 -32.78
C GLU A 140 10.24 13.92 -33.03
N PHE A 141 9.44 14.19 -31.98
CA PHE A 141 8.24 15.00 -32.11
C PHE A 141 8.56 16.47 -32.39
N ALA A 142 9.60 17.01 -31.75
CA ALA A 142 10.06 18.37 -32.01
C ALA A 142 10.58 18.55 -33.44
N LEU A 143 11.28 17.57 -34.01
CA LEU A 143 11.70 17.58 -35.42
C LEU A 143 10.52 17.61 -36.40
N LYS A 144 9.35 17.13 -35.96
CA LYS A 144 8.08 17.15 -36.72
C LYS A 144 7.22 18.37 -36.37
N GLU A 145 7.76 19.33 -35.63
CA GLU A 145 7.06 20.53 -35.13
C GLU A 145 5.84 20.21 -34.24
N LYS A 146 5.80 19.01 -33.65
CA LYS A 146 4.77 18.57 -32.70
C LYS A 146 5.23 18.81 -31.27
N TYR A 147 5.38 20.08 -30.91
CA TYR A 147 5.98 20.48 -29.63
C TYR A 147 5.17 20.07 -28.41
N ASP A 148 3.85 20.00 -28.51
CA ASP A 148 2.97 19.52 -27.45
C ASP A 148 3.23 18.04 -27.09
N GLN A 149 3.38 17.19 -28.11
CA GLN A 149 3.77 15.79 -27.97
C GLN A 149 5.22 15.67 -27.49
N GLY A 150 6.10 16.59 -27.91
CA GLY A 150 7.45 16.71 -27.37
C GLY A 150 7.45 16.96 -25.87
N VAL A 151 6.72 17.97 -25.39
CA VAL A 151 6.60 18.29 -23.96
C VAL A 151 5.94 17.16 -23.18
N PHE A 152 4.95 16.46 -23.74
CA PHE A 152 4.40 15.25 -23.14
C PHE A 152 5.47 14.18 -22.88
N MET A 153 6.35 13.95 -23.86
CA MET A 153 7.44 12.99 -23.70
C MET A 153 8.50 13.46 -22.69
N LEU A 154 8.77 14.77 -22.60
CA LEU A 154 9.61 15.35 -21.53
C LEU A 154 9.00 15.17 -20.14
N HIS A 155 7.69 15.26 -20.02
CA HIS A 155 7.01 14.96 -18.77
C HIS A 155 7.23 13.50 -18.36
N GLN A 156 7.02 12.54 -19.27
CA GLN A 156 7.24 11.12 -18.99
C GLN A 156 8.70 10.82 -18.64
N TYR A 157 9.64 11.46 -19.36
CA TYR A 157 11.08 11.41 -19.09
C TYR A 157 11.41 11.81 -17.64
N LEU A 158 10.97 13.00 -17.21
CA LEU A 158 11.21 13.49 -15.85
C LEU A 158 10.49 12.65 -14.80
N GLU A 159 9.25 12.23 -15.07
CA GLU A 159 8.45 11.46 -14.14
C GLU A 159 9.15 10.15 -13.78
N VAL A 160 9.63 9.41 -14.78
CA VAL A 160 10.36 8.15 -14.56
C VAL A 160 11.64 8.38 -13.77
N LYS A 161 12.41 9.42 -14.08
CA LYS A 161 13.66 9.77 -13.38
C LYS A 161 13.42 10.09 -11.90
N ILE A 162 12.47 10.97 -11.61
CA ILE A 162 12.18 11.41 -10.24
C ILE A 162 11.56 10.27 -9.42
N ARG A 163 10.70 9.44 -10.03
CA ARG A 163 10.16 8.25 -9.38
C ARG A 163 11.25 7.22 -9.06
N ALA A 164 12.17 6.99 -9.99
CA ALA A 164 13.29 6.07 -9.77
C ALA A 164 14.19 6.57 -8.63
N PHE A 165 14.53 7.86 -8.62
CA PHE A 165 15.26 8.50 -7.54
C PHE A 165 14.55 8.33 -6.18
N TYR A 166 13.25 8.61 -6.12
CA TYR A 166 12.48 8.44 -4.87
C TYR A 166 12.37 6.98 -4.42
N GLY A 167 12.34 6.04 -5.37
CA GLY A 167 12.42 4.60 -5.10
C GLY A 167 13.71 4.21 -4.38
N LEU A 168 14.84 4.81 -4.76
CA LEU A 168 16.14 4.61 -4.09
C LEU A 168 16.14 5.15 -2.65
N MET A 169 15.29 6.13 -2.36
CA MET A 169 15.03 6.61 -1.00
C MET A 169 14.10 5.70 -0.19
N GLY A 170 13.60 4.62 -0.79
CA GLY A 170 12.63 3.70 -0.19
C GLY A 170 11.21 4.25 -0.14
N GLY A 171 10.95 5.30 -0.92
CA GLY A 171 9.62 5.87 -1.16
C GLY A 171 8.90 5.16 -2.30
N GLN A 172 7.58 5.24 -2.30
CA GLN A 172 6.75 4.83 -3.43
C GLN A 172 5.69 5.88 -3.69
N PHE A 173 5.54 6.25 -4.96
CA PHE A 173 4.45 7.10 -5.38
C PHE A 173 3.21 6.26 -5.67
N GLY A 174 2.03 6.81 -5.38
CA GLY A 174 0.76 6.28 -5.87
C GLY A 174 0.61 6.49 -7.37
N LYS A 175 -0.63 6.32 -7.87
CA LYS A 175 -0.99 6.51 -9.29
C LYS A 175 -1.07 7.98 -9.74
N THR A 176 -0.49 8.92 -8.98
CA THR A 176 -0.50 10.35 -9.31
C THR A 176 0.58 10.65 -10.34
N HIS A 177 0.23 11.29 -11.46
CA HIS A 177 1.19 11.68 -12.50
C HIS A 177 1.59 13.16 -12.44
N ASN A 178 1.08 13.93 -11.48
CA ASN A 178 1.41 15.35 -11.33
C ASN A 178 2.85 15.53 -10.84
N LEU A 179 3.72 16.08 -11.71
CA LEU A 179 5.14 16.28 -11.44
C LEU A 179 5.38 17.25 -10.29
N GLU A 180 4.61 18.32 -10.19
CA GLU A 180 4.72 19.31 -9.10
C GLU A 180 4.58 18.64 -7.72
N TYR A 181 3.57 17.79 -7.57
CA TYR A 181 3.34 17.01 -6.36
C TYR A 181 4.44 15.96 -6.12
N ILE A 182 4.87 15.27 -7.17
CA ILE A 182 5.94 14.27 -7.10
C ILE A 182 7.22 14.93 -6.57
N ILE A 183 7.64 16.05 -7.15
CA ILE A 183 8.83 16.83 -6.75
C ILE A 183 8.69 17.31 -5.30
N LYS A 184 7.54 17.87 -4.93
CA LYS A 184 7.28 18.34 -3.55
C LYS A 184 7.44 17.22 -2.52
N LYS A 185 7.10 15.98 -2.87
CA LYS A 185 7.32 14.82 -2.00
C LYS A 185 8.79 14.43 -1.90
N VAL A 186 9.52 14.40 -3.01
CA VAL A 186 10.96 14.09 -2.98
C VAL A 186 11.73 15.16 -2.16
N ARG A 187 11.40 16.43 -2.34
CA ARG A 187 11.94 17.58 -1.58
C ARG A 187 11.85 17.41 -0.06
N SER A 188 10.74 16.83 0.43
CA SER A 188 10.56 16.61 1.88
C SER A 188 11.48 15.53 2.45
N ALA A 189 11.93 14.60 1.60
CA ALA A 189 12.80 13.50 1.99
C ALA A 189 14.28 13.81 1.75
N ALA A 190 14.60 14.54 0.66
CA ALA A 190 15.94 15.02 0.34
C ALA A 190 15.93 16.55 0.14
N PRO A 191 16.02 17.33 1.23
CA PRO A 191 16.10 18.77 1.15
C PRO A 191 17.29 19.32 0.33
N SER A 192 18.35 18.55 0.06
CA SER A 192 19.40 18.96 -0.88
C SER A 192 18.86 19.17 -2.30
N LEU A 193 17.72 18.58 -2.65
CA LEU A 193 17.03 18.86 -3.91
C LEU A 193 16.36 20.24 -3.95
N LEU A 194 16.30 20.98 -2.84
CA LEU A 194 15.76 22.34 -2.79
C LEU A 194 16.51 23.32 -3.70
N SER A 195 17.81 23.12 -3.87
CA SER A 195 18.65 23.93 -4.76
C SER A 195 18.46 23.54 -6.22
N ILE A 196 18.04 22.30 -6.50
CA ILE A 196 17.69 21.82 -7.84
C ILE A 196 16.29 22.30 -8.25
N PHE A 197 15.39 22.37 -7.27
CA PHE A 197 13.98 22.75 -7.42
C PHE A 197 13.70 24.04 -6.67
N ALA A 198 14.27 25.15 -7.13
CA ALA A 198 14.19 26.44 -6.46
C ALA A 198 12.75 26.93 -6.29
N TYR A 199 11.82 26.43 -7.12
CA TYR A 199 10.40 26.77 -7.08
C TYR A 199 10.20 28.28 -7.24
N ASP A 200 11.06 28.89 -8.04
CA ASP A 200 10.92 30.25 -8.49
C ASP A 200 9.78 30.34 -9.54
N VAL A 201 9.55 31.54 -10.06
CA VAL A 201 8.47 31.77 -11.03
C VAL A 201 8.69 30.92 -12.30
N ALA A 202 9.94 30.72 -12.73
CA ALA A 202 10.28 29.99 -13.95
C ALA A 202 10.11 28.47 -13.78
N ASP A 203 10.52 27.91 -12.64
CA ASP A 203 10.33 26.49 -12.29
C ASP A 203 8.85 26.11 -12.22
N VAL A 204 8.02 26.98 -11.63
CA VAL A 204 6.58 26.74 -11.51
C VAL A 204 5.90 26.75 -12.88
N GLU A 205 6.30 27.65 -13.77
CA GLU A 205 5.80 27.68 -15.15
C GLU A 205 6.23 26.44 -15.95
N LEU A 206 7.48 25.99 -15.77
CA LEU A 206 8.00 24.74 -16.32
C LEU A 206 7.14 23.53 -15.92
N TYR A 207 6.92 23.31 -14.62
CA TYR A 207 6.13 22.16 -14.14
C TYR A 207 4.67 22.22 -14.58
N ARG A 208 4.08 23.42 -14.58
CA ARG A 208 2.72 23.61 -15.08
C ARG A 208 2.61 23.27 -16.56
N LEU A 209 3.58 23.65 -17.39
CA LEU A 209 3.55 23.34 -18.81
C LEU A 209 3.65 21.82 -19.04
N LEU A 210 4.56 21.15 -18.34
CA LEU A 210 4.70 19.68 -18.38
C LEU A 210 3.41 18.97 -17.95
N ASP A 211 2.85 19.34 -16.79
CA ASP A 211 1.62 18.73 -16.25
C ASP A 211 0.40 19.02 -17.14
N THR A 212 0.37 20.18 -17.79
CA THR A 212 -0.70 20.56 -18.73
C THR A 212 -0.60 19.75 -20.02
N ALA A 213 0.61 19.57 -20.57
CA ALA A 213 0.86 18.70 -21.72
C ALA A 213 0.42 17.26 -21.44
N TYR A 214 0.77 16.72 -20.25
CA TYR A 214 0.31 15.41 -19.81
C TYR A 214 -1.22 15.29 -19.82
N LYS A 215 -1.91 16.22 -19.16
CA LYS A 215 -3.37 16.22 -19.09
C LYS A 215 -4.03 16.37 -20.45
N SER A 216 -3.46 17.19 -21.33
CA SER A 216 -3.99 17.43 -22.67
C SER A 216 -3.88 16.17 -23.53
N CYS A 217 -2.69 15.57 -23.64
CA CYS A 217 -2.48 14.36 -24.44
C CYS A 217 -3.30 13.16 -23.93
N VAL A 218 -3.41 12.96 -22.61
CA VAL A 218 -4.22 11.86 -22.03
C VAL A 218 -5.70 12.01 -22.36
N LYS A 219 -6.20 13.24 -22.48
CA LYS A 219 -7.59 13.54 -22.84
C LYS A 219 -7.82 13.59 -24.36
N GLY A 220 -6.81 13.28 -25.17
CA GLY A 220 -6.88 13.41 -26.63
C GLY A 220 -6.96 14.86 -27.13
N GLY A 221 -6.57 15.83 -26.29
CA GLY A 221 -6.47 17.25 -26.64
C GLY A 221 -5.11 17.60 -27.23
N SER A 222 -5.03 18.79 -27.82
CA SER A 222 -3.78 19.45 -28.24
C SER A 222 -3.54 20.70 -27.40
N MET A 223 -2.28 21.14 -27.34
CA MET A 223 -1.89 22.39 -26.69
C MET A 223 -0.99 23.16 -27.64
N GLU A 224 -1.10 24.48 -27.68
CA GLU A 224 -0.13 25.29 -28.39
C GLU A 224 1.14 25.44 -27.55
N VAL A 225 2.25 24.98 -28.10
CA VAL A 225 3.58 25.10 -27.51
C VAL A 225 4.51 25.65 -28.57
N SER A 226 5.17 26.78 -28.29
CA SER A 226 6.17 27.34 -29.20
C SER A 226 7.47 26.54 -29.16
N ALA A 227 8.28 26.64 -30.22
CA ALA A 227 9.60 26.04 -30.26
C ALA A 227 10.50 26.53 -29.11
N GLU A 228 10.39 27.82 -28.75
CA GLU A 228 11.13 28.44 -27.63
C GLU A 228 10.72 27.84 -26.29
N GLN A 229 9.41 27.67 -26.06
CA GLN A 229 8.89 27.03 -24.84
C GLN A 229 9.36 25.58 -24.74
N TYR A 230 9.29 24.83 -25.85
CA TYR A 230 9.79 23.45 -25.89
C TYR A 230 11.28 23.38 -25.55
N GLU A 231 12.12 24.22 -26.17
CA GLU A 231 13.57 24.15 -25.97
C GLU A 231 13.98 24.58 -24.56
N PHE A 232 13.30 25.58 -24.00
CA PHE A 232 13.45 25.96 -22.60
C PHE A 232 13.13 24.78 -21.67
N VAL A 233 11.96 24.16 -21.84
CA VAL A 233 11.53 23.03 -21.00
C VAL A 233 12.43 21.82 -21.16
N ARG A 234 12.89 21.54 -22.38
CA ARG A 234 13.84 20.46 -22.67
C ARG A 234 15.16 20.68 -21.94
N THR A 235 15.74 21.86 -22.05
CA THR A 235 17.01 22.20 -21.41
C THR A 235 16.93 22.01 -19.90
N GLN A 236 15.88 22.55 -19.26
CA GLN A 236 15.68 22.41 -17.82
C GLN A 236 15.43 20.96 -17.41
N SER A 237 14.64 20.22 -18.20
CA SER A 237 14.35 18.80 -17.92
C SER A 237 15.60 17.93 -17.98
N VAL A 238 16.45 18.14 -18.99
CA VAL A 238 17.70 17.40 -19.15
C VAL A 238 18.66 17.73 -18.02
N PHE A 239 18.86 19.02 -17.73
CA PHE A 239 19.75 19.46 -16.64
C PHE A 239 19.34 18.85 -15.29
N LEU A 240 18.04 18.92 -14.97
CA LEU A 240 17.49 18.31 -13.75
C LEU A 240 17.77 16.80 -13.70
N ALA A 241 17.52 16.08 -14.80
CA ALA A 241 17.72 14.65 -14.85
C ALA A 241 19.21 14.25 -14.73
N GLU A 242 20.12 15.03 -15.30
CA GLU A 242 21.57 14.84 -15.18
C GLU A 242 22.05 15.04 -13.74
N LEU A 243 21.51 16.04 -13.03
CA LEU A 243 21.80 16.23 -11.60
C LEU A 243 21.34 15.03 -10.76
N LEU A 244 20.12 14.53 -11.01
CA LEU A 244 19.62 13.33 -10.33
C LEU A 244 20.51 12.11 -10.60
N ASP A 245 20.95 11.92 -11.85
CA ASP A 245 21.87 10.84 -12.22
C ASP A 245 23.23 10.98 -11.51
N ALA A 246 23.79 12.18 -11.45
CA ALA A 246 25.05 12.45 -10.77
C ALA A 246 24.98 12.09 -9.28
N MET A 247 23.90 12.51 -8.60
CA MET A 247 23.66 12.15 -7.20
C MET A 247 23.59 10.63 -7.00
N VAL A 248 22.83 9.92 -7.85
CA VAL A 248 22.69 8.46 -7.76
C VAL A 248 24.01 7.75 -8.01
N ASN A 249 24.72 8.12 -9.07
CA ASN A 249 26.02 7.52 -9.40
C ASN A 249 27.03 7.69 -8.27
N ARG A 250 27.02 8.85 -7.61
CA ARG A 250 27.87 9.11 -6.46
C ARG A 250 27.49 8.25 -5.25
N MET A 251 26.21 8.19 -4.91
CA MET A 251 25.73 7.32 -3.82
C MET A 251 26.15 5.87 -4.06
N ILE A 252 26.01 5.37 -5.30
CA ILE A 252 26.46 4.03 -5.70
C ILE A 252 27.97 3.89 -5.53
N ALA A 253 28.76 4.84 -6.02
CA ALA A 253 30.21 4.80 -5.98
C ALA A 253 30.77 4.80 -4.54
N GLU A 254 30.23 5.65 -3.65
CA GLU A 254 30.70 5.72 -2.26
C GLU A 254 30.25 4.50 -1.45
N VAL A 255 29.03 4.01 -1.65
CA VAL A 255 28.58 2.75 -1.03
C VAL A 255 29.40 1.56 -1.54
N ALA A 256 29.77 1.53 -2.83
CA ALA A 256 30.64 0.52 -3.39
C ALA A 256 32.08 0.62 -2.85
N THR A 257 32.60 1.82 -2.65
CA THR A 257 33.91 2.08 -2.05
C THR A 257 33.94 1.57 -0.61
N TYR A 258 32.91 1.89 0.19
CA TYR A 258 32.78 1.38 1.54
C TYR A 258 32.64 -0.16 1.56
N ARG A 259 31.86 -0.73 0.64
CA ARG A 259 31.74 -2.20 0.45
C ARG A 259 33.09 -2.86 0.18
N ALA A 260 33.98 -2.21 -0.57
CA ALA A 260 35.31 -2.73 -0.88
C ALA A 260 36.25 -2.69 0.34
N GLN A 261 36.05 -1.74 1.26
CA GLN A 261 36.82 -1.60 2.50
C GLN A 261 36.35 -2.56 3.60
N LEU A 262 35.10 -3.03 3.54
CA LEU A 262 34.60 -4.04 4.47
C LEU A 262 35.44 -5.33 4.33
N PRO A 263 35.85 -5.94 5.45
CA PRO A 263 36.58 -7.20 5.43
C PRO A 263 35.88 -8.18 4.49
N THR A 264 36.61 -8.67 3.48
CA THR A 264 36.23 -9.94 2.87
C THR A 264 36.15 -10.93 4.01
N ASP A 265 35.02 -11.63 4.16
CA ASP A 265 35.02 -12.88 4.88
C ASP A 265 36.17 -13.69 4.27
N LYS A 266 37.30 -13.78 4.99
CA LYS A 266 38.38 -14.66 4.58
C LYS A 266 37.70 -16.03 4.50
N PRO A 267 37.81 -16.75 3.38
CA PRO A 267 37.43 -18.14 3.39
C PRO A 267 38.23 -18.76 4.52
N LYS A 268 37.54 -19.30 5.55
CA LYS A 268 38.18 -20.26 6.43
C LYS A 268 38.78 -21.31 5.52
N GLU A 269 40.10 -21.45 5.58
CA GLU A 269 40.82 -22.51 4.91
C GLU A 269 40.19 -23.86 5.25
N GLU A 270 40.07 -24.66 4.19
CA GLU A 270 39.66 -26.07 4.14
C GLU A 270 38.18 -26.35 4.50
N LYS A 271 37.29 -26.67 3.55
CA LYS A 271 37.48 -27.59 2.41
C LYS A 271 36.75 -27.12 1.14
N ARG A 272 37.56 -26.90 0.09
CA ARG A 272 37.21 -27.08 -1.34
C ARG A 272 36.71 -28.51 -1.57
N SER A 273 35.98 -28.85 -2.62
CA SER A 273 35.04 -28.16 -3.50
C SER A 273 34.40 -29.28 -4.31
N ALA A 274 33.16 -29.02 -4.71
CA ALA A 274 32.51 -29.50 -5.92
C ALA A 274 32.21 -31.01 -6.08
N VAL A 275 30.90 -31.27 -6.12
CA VAL A 275 30.23 -32.00 -7.20
C VAL A 275 30.87 -33.34 -7.58
N GLN A 276 30.45 -34.37 -6.86
CA GLN A 276 29.93 -35.61 -7.44
C GLN A 276 29.23 -36.38 -6.31
N VAL A 277 28.27 -37.23 -6.69
CA VAL A 277 27.37 -38.03 -5.83
C VAL A 277 26.15 -37.19 -5.35
N VAL A 278 24.97 -37.14 -5.98
CA VAL A 278 24.12 -38.18 -6.58
C VAL A 278 24.28 -39.50 -5.84
N GLU A 279 23.33 -39.75 -4.93
CA GLU A 279 23.13 -40.96 -4.11
C GLU A 279 23.73 -40.95 -2.70
N GLN A 280 22.86 -41.25 -1.72
CA GLN A 280 23.18 -41.65 -0.34
C GLN A 280 23.65 -40.57 0.63
N LYS A 281 22.66 -39.87 1.20
CA LYS A 281 22.43 -39.73 2.65
C LYS A 281 21.14 -38.93 2.86
N GLU A 282 20.01 -39.50 2.43
CA GLU A 282 19.04 -40.08 3.37
C GLU A 282 19.60 -40.39 4.78
N ASN A 283 18.82 -39.99 5.78
CA ASN A 283 18.93 -40.30 7.20
C ASN A 283 19.83 -39.39 8.07
N SER A 284 19.36 -38.16 8.26
CA SER A 284 19.02 -37.69 9.63
C SER A 284 17.96 -36.58 9.56
N ASN A 285 16.71 -37.02 9.35
CA ASN A 285 15.50 -36.22 9.50
C ASN A 285 15.32 -35.80 10.97
N LYS A 286 15.46 -34.51 11.26
CA LYS A 286 14.55 -33.81 12.18
C LYS A 286 14.00 -32.58 11.47
N SER A 287 12.89 -32.82 10.78
CA SER A 287 12.09 -31.85 10.06
C SER A 287 11.67 -30.68 10.96
N HIS A 288 12.01 -29.45 10.58
CA HIS A 288 11.20 -28.30 10.99
C HIS A 288 9.95 -28.32 10.11
N GLN A 289 8.95 -29.11 10.52
CA GLN A 289 7.69 -29.22 9.78
C GLN A 289 6.98 -27.87 9.79
N VAL A 290 6.97 -27.19 8.64
CA VAL A 290 5.93 -26.22 8.33
C VAL A 290 4.63 -27.02 8.27
N VAL A 291 3.63 -26.63 9.05
CA VAL A 291 2.29 -27.21 8.88
C VAL A 291 1.82 -26.77 7.50
N VAL A 292 1.63 -27.74 6.61
CA VAL A 292 1.11 -27.53 5.26
C VAL A 292 -0.12 -28.38 5.15
N GLU A 293 -1.27 -27.74 4.98
CA GLU A 293 -2.51 -28.47 4.75
C GLU A 293 -2.44 -29.20 3.40
N ASP A 294 -2.72 -30.50 3.43
CA ASP A 294 -3.02 -31.26 2.23
C ASP A 294 -4.53 -31.14 2.06
N PHE A 295 -5.01 -30.49 1.00
CA PHE A 295 -6.44 -30.25 0.78
C PHE A 295 -7.25 -31.55 0.54
N SER A 296 -6.75 -32.72 0.97
CA SER A 296 -7.33 -34.05 0.85
C SER A 296 -8.75 -34.08 1.42
N ASP A 297 -8.99 -33.43 2.56
CA ASP A 297 -10.29 -33.37 3.24
C ASP A 297 -11.31 -32.41 2.59
N PHE A 298 -10.88 -31.60 1.63
CA PHE A 298 -11.77 -30.70 0.89
C PHE A 298 -12.45 -31.44 -0.27
N PRO A 299 -13.77 -31.23 -0.50
CA PRO A 299 -14.54 -31.92 -1.53
C PRO A 299 -14.30 -31.32 -2.93
N TRP A 300 -13.11 -30.77 -3.17
CA TRP A 300 -12.76 -30.08 -4.41
C TRP A 300 -12.21 -31.06 -5.45
N PRO A 301 -12.45 -30.85 -6.74
CA PRO A 301 -11.70 -31.52 -7.80
C PRO A 301 -10.19 -31.33 -7.63
N GLN A 302 -9.39 -32.32 -8.04
CA GLN A 302 -7.93 -32.27 -7.88
C GLN A 302 -7.31 -31.00 -8.49
N ARG A 303 -7.83 -30.55 -9.65
CA ARG A 303 -7.41 -29.31 -10.30
C ARG A 303 -7.51 -28.09 -9.38
N TYR A 304 -8.56 -27.97 -8.58
CA TYR A 304 -8.73 -26.86 -7.64
C TYR A 304 -7.72 -26.97 -6.49
N LYS A 305 -7.47 -28.18 -6.00
CA LYS A 305 -6.46 -28.43 -4.95
C LYS A 305 -5.06 -28.06 -5.42
N ASP A 306 -4.71 -28.42 -6.65
CA ASP A 306 -3.41 -28.13 -7.25
C ASP A 306 -3.21 -26.62 -7.45
N ASP A 307 -4.20 -25.94 -8.05
CA ASP A 307 -4.17 -24.49 -8.26
C ASP A 307 -4.11 -23.72 -6.92
N ALA A 308 -4.90 -24.14 -5.92
CA ALA A 308 -4.90 -23.56 -4.58
C ALA A 308 -3.54 -23.76 -3.88
N LYS A 309 -2.97 -24.97 -3.94
CA LYS A 309 -1.64 -25.26 -3.36
C LYS A 309 -0.56 -24.41 -4.01
N ALA A 310 -0.59 -24.30 -5.33
CA ALA A 310 0.38 -23.49 -6.07
C ALA A 310 0.24 -21.98 -5.78
N LEU A 311 -0.98 -21.48 -5.52
CA LEU A 311 -1.19 -20.12 -5.02
C LEU A 311 -0.65 -19.93 -3.60
N LEU A 312 -0.89 -20.88 -2.69
CA LEU A 312 -0.34 -20.82 -1.34
C LEU A 312 1.20 -20.86 -1.33
N ASP A 313 1.81 -21.68 -2.18
CA ASP A 313 3.26 -21.73 -2.37
C ASP A 313 3.82 -20.39 -2.86
N ASP A 314 3.13 -19.75 -3.80
CA ASP A 314 3.51 -18.43 -4.30
C ASP A 314 3.40 -17.35 -3.21
N ILE A 315 2.30 -17.34 -2.45
CA ILE A 315 2.10 -16.42 -1.33
C ILE A 315 3.18 -16.65 -0.26
N TYR A 316 3.45 -17.91 0.09
CA TYR A 316 4.40 -18.25 1.13
C TYR A 316 5.83 -17.92 0.74
N SER A 317 6.23 -18.22 -0.50
CA SER A 317 7.57 -17.93 -1.02
C SER A 317 7.83 -16.43 -1.15
N LYS A 318 6.87 -15.66 -1.66
CA LYS A 318 6.99 -14.20 -1.86
C LYS A 318 6.91 -13.40 -0.56
N HIS A 319 6.03 -13.78 0.35
CA HIS A 319 5.69 -12.92 1.49
C HIS A 319 6.12 -13.49 2.84
N ARG A 320 6.47 -14.79 2.91
CA ARG A 320 6.88 -15.48 4.14
C ARG A 320 5.97 -15.14 5.34
N PRO A 321 4.64 -15.36 5.24
CA PRO A 321 3.71 -15.07 6.32
C PRO A 321 3.96 -15.97 7.53
N GLU A 322 3.62 -15.48 8.72
CA GLU A 322 3.66 -16.26 9.95
C GLU A 322 2.62 -17.40 9.90
N GLN A 323 1.43 -17.07 9.40
CA GLN A 323 0.30 -17.99 9.30
C GLN A 323 -0.60 -17.61 8.12
N ILE A 324 -1.21 -18.60 7.47
CA ILE A 324 -2.27 -18.41 6.47
C ILE A 324 -3.49 -19.18 6.95
N LEU A 325 -4.62 -18.48 7.08
CA LEU A 325 -5.90 -19.03 7.48
C LEU A 325 -6.90 -18.91 6.33
N LEU A 326 -7.58 -20.00 6.02
CA LEU A 326 -8.77 -19.98 5.17
C LEU A 326 -9.97 -19.65 6.04
N VAL A 327 -10.63 -18.54 5.70
CA VAL A 327 -11.80 -18.08 6.43
C VAL A 327 -13.06 -18.56 5.76
N ASN A 328 -13.13 -18.50 4.44
CA ASN A 328 -14.26 -19.00 3.68
C ASN A 328 -13.80 -19.45 2.29
N TYR A 329 -14.54 -20.35 1.66
CA TYR A 329 -14.41 -20.64 0.24
C TYR A 329 -15.76 -20.93 -0.40
N ARG A 330 -15.83 -20.76 -1.71
CA ARG A 330 -17.00 -21.05 -2.53
C ARG A 330 -16.59 -21.93 -3.70
N THR A 331 -17.27 -23.06 -3.87
CA THR A 331 -17.23 -23.87 -5.08
C THR A 331 -18.65 -24.21 -5.50
N GLY A 332 -18.86 -24.57 -6.76
CA GLY A 332 -20.16 -25.01 -7.28
C GLY A 332 -20.85 -26.06 -6.41
N GLY A 333 -21.73 -25.61 -5.52
CA GLY A 333 -22.61 -26.45 -4.70
C GLY A 333 -22.01 -27.05 -3.41
N LEU A 334 -20.79 -26.68 -3.00
CA LEU A 334 -20.16 -27.25 -1.80
C LEU A 334 -19.53 -26.16 -0.93
N THR A 335 -20.31 -25.57 -0.03
CA THR A 335 -19.79 -24.77 1.08
C THR A 335 -19.69 -25.66 2.32
N LYS A 336 -18.48 -26.15 2.64
CA LYS A 336 -18.22 -26.66 3.99
C LYS A 336 -17.32 -25.66 4.72
N GLY A 337 -17.93 -24.90 5.64
CA GLY A 337 -17.19 -24.14 6.66
C GLY A 337 -16.99 -22.67 6.34
N ASN A 338 -18.08 -21.89 6.40
CA ASN A 338 -17.99 -20.43 6.56
C ASN A 338 -18.31 -20.06 8.02
N PRO A 339 -17.41 -19.40 8.76
CA PRO A 339 -17.60 -19.03 10.16
C PRO A 339 -18.63 -17.91 10.37
N PHE A 340 -19.16 -17.32 9.30
CA PHE A 340 -20.09 -16.19 9.33
C PHE A 340 -21.47 -16.52 8.72
N GLN A 341 -21.71 -17.75 8.25
CA GLN A 341 -22.84 -18.09 7.37
C GLN A 341 -23.81 -19.07 8.01
N GLU A 342 -25.10 -18.89 7.76
CA GLU A 342 -26.16 -19.86 8.09
C GLU A 342 -26.89 -20.24 6.79
N LYS A 343 -26.59 -21.47 6.29
CA LYS A 343 -27.10 -22.15 5.07
C LYS A 343 -26.54 -21.70 3.70
N ALA A 344 -26.52 -22.67 2.78
CA ALA A 344 -25.74 -22.69 1.54
C ALA A 344 -26.45 -22.08 0.32
N SER A 345 -25.67 -21.45 -0.56
CA SER A 345 -26.10 -20.80 -1.81
C SER A 345 -25.65 -21.53 -3.08
N LYS A 346 -26.12 -21.03 -4.24
CA LYS A 346 -26.11 -21.63 -5.58
C LYS A 346 -24.71 -21.75 -6.23
N PRO A 347 -24.57 -22.60 -7.28
CA PRO A 347 -23.26 -23.00 -7.81
C PRO A 347 -22.56 -21.94 -8.69
N MET A 348 -21.22 -21.85 -8.55
CA MET A 348 -20.28 -21.18 -9.46
C MET A 348 -19.25 -22.18 -10.04
N GLU A 349 -18.73 -21.91 -11.24
CA GLU A 349 -17.75 -22.76 -11.96
C GLU A 349 -16.30 -22.61 -11.46
N GLU A 350 -16.03 -21.64 -10.57
CA GLU A 350 -14.71 -21.30 -10.05
C GLU A 350 -14.63 -21.51 -8.53
N LEU A 351 -13.42 -21.80 -8.02
CA LEU A 351 -13.14 -21.84 -6.58
C LEU A 351 -12.70 -20.45 -6.12
N GLU A 352 -13.48 -19.84 -5.25
CA GLU A 352 -13.09 -18.59 -4.60
C GLU A 352 -12.69 -18.85 -3.16
N MET A 353 -11.57 -18.29 -2.72
CA MET A 353 -11.02 -18.47 -1.39
C MET A 353 -10.82 -17.11 -0.71
N HIS A 354 -11.30 -16.97 0.52
CA HIS A 354 -11.09 -15.81 1.36
C HIS A 354 -10.04 -16.15 2.43
N LEU A 355 -8.87 -15.53 2.32
CA LEU A 355 -7.73 -15.80 3.19
C LEU A 355 -7.43 -14.65 4.14
N VAL A 356 -7.01 -14.99 5.35
CA VAL A 356 -6.31 -14.10 6.27
C VAL A 356 -4.85 -14.48 6.30
N VAL A 357 -3.99 -13.55 5.88
CA VAL A 357 -2.54 -13.74 5.83
C VAL A 357 -1.92 -12.96 6.98
N LEU A 358 -1.40 -13.68 7.97
CA LEU A 358 -0.80 -13.11 9.15
C LEU A 358 0.68 -12.82 8.93
N MET A 359 1.07 -11.57 9.16
CA MET A 359 2.41 -11.07 8.95
C MET A 359 2.96 -10.53 10.27
N LYS A 360 4.24 -10.74 10.55
CA LYS A 360 4.90 -10.13 11.72
C LYS A 360 4.87 -8.59 11.68
N ASN A 361 4.95 -8.03 10.48
CA ASN A 361 4.91 -6.59 10.22
C ASN A 361 3.71 -6.24 9.32
N ARG A 362 3.51 -4.95 8.98
CA ARG A 362 2.54 -4.58 7.94
C ARG A 362 2.89 -5.33 6.65
N GLY A 363 1.96 -6.15 6.17
CA GLY A 363 2.12 -6.88 4.92
C GLY A 363 2.32 -5.94 3.72
N PRO A 364 2.72 -6.48 2.56
CA PRO A 364 2.95 -5.68 1.35
C PRO A 364 1.68 -5.00 0.83
N PHE A 365 0.52 -5.55 1.19
CA PHE A 365 -0.80 -5.03 0.86
C PHE A 365 -1.65 -5.10 2.12
N ARG A 366 -2.80 -4.44 2.13
CA ARG A 366 -3.85 -4.64 3.14
C ARG A 366 -4.91 -5.60 2.64
N TYR A 367 -5.19 -5.53 1.35
CA TYR A 367 -6.14 -6.36 0.60
C TYR A 367 -5.55 -6.66 -0.77
N ARG A 368 -5.68 -7.88 -1.24
CA ARG A 368 -5.27 -8.26 -2.59
C ARG A 368 -6.17 -9.37 -3.12
N GLU A 369 -6.34 -9.40 -4.43
CA GLU A 369 -6.99 -10.47 -5.14
C GLU A 369 -6.00 -11.05 -6.15
N VAL A 370 -5.91 -12.37 -6.23
CA VAL A 370 -5.00 -13.08 -7.13
C VAL A 370 -5.73 -14.28 -7.70
N ARG A 371 -5.64 -14.47 -9.02
CA ARG A 371 -6.23 -15.60 -9.71
C ARG A 371 -5.14 -16.51 -10.27
N ARG A 372 -5.35 -17.82 -10.19
CA ARG A 372 -4.53 -18.82 -10.89
C ARG A 372 -5.45 -19.94 -11.37
N GLY A 373 -5.50 -20.11 -12.68
CA GLY A 373 -6.42 -21.06 -13.30
C GLY A 373 -7.87 -20.75 -12.91
N VAL A 374 -8.50 -21.72 -12.26
CA VAL A 374 -9.90 -21.70 -11.82
C VAL A 374 -10.07 -21.29 -10.36
N VAL A 375 -8.98 -20.90 -9.70
CA VAL A 375 -8.96 -20.48 -8.30
C VAL A 375 -8.74 -18.97 -8.22
N CYS A 376 -9.65 -18.27 -7.56
CA CYS A 376 -9.50 -16.88 -7.16
C CYS A 376 -9.28 -16.79 -5.64
N VAL A 377 -8.26 -16.06 -5.22
CA VAL A 377 -7.96 -15.84 -3.81
C VAL A 377 -8.09 -14.36 -3.49
N THR A 378 -9.00 -14.04 -2.59
CA THR A 378 -9.11 -12.73 -1.95
C THR A 378 -8.45 -12.81 -0.58
N MET A 379 -7.42 -11.99 -0.36
CA MET A 379 -6.61 -12.04 0.86
C MET A 379 -6.57 -10.69 1.58
N VAL A 380 -6.74 -10.74 2.91
CA VAL A 380 -6.45 -9.61 3.79
C VAL A 380 -5.18 -9.90 4.58
N PHE A 381 -4.28 -8.92 4.64
CA PHE A 381 -3.04 -9.05 5.40
C PHE A 381 -3.19 -8.35 6.73
N LEU A 382 -3.02 -9.11 7.81
CA LEU A 382 -3.07 -8.61 9.17
C LEU A 382 -1.69 -8.67 9.81
N ASN A 383 -1.41 -7.69 10.67
CA ASN A 383 -0.22 -7.74 11.51
C ASN A 383 -0.54 -8.53 12.79
N VAL A 384 0.39 -9.36 13.27
CA VAL A 384 0.30 -10.07 14.56
C VAL A 384 -0.13 -9.13 15.70
N SER A 385 0.48 -7.96 15.83
CA SER A 385 0.12 -6.97 16.87
C SER A 385 -1.33 -6.46 16.79
N TYR A 386 -1.91 -6.39 15.59
CA TYR A 386 -3.33 -6.05 15.42
C TYR A 386 -4.22 -7.20 15.87
N VAL A 387 -3.87 -8.43 15.48
CA VAL A 387 -4.59 -9.65 15.87
C VAL A 387 -4.58 -9.82 17.38
N GLU A 388 -3.42 -9.68 18.01
CA GLU A 388 -3.28 -9.75 19.48
C GLU A 388 -4.18 -8.76 20.20
N ARG A 389 -4.17 -7.49 19.76
CA ARG A 389 -5.01 -6.45 20.34
C ARG A 389 -6.49 -6.78 20.11
N SER A 390 -6.86 -7.13 18.89
CA SER A 390 -8.25 -7.42 18.54
C SER A 390 -8.81 -8.63 19.28
N LEU A 391 -8.00 -9.66 19.52
CA LEU A 391 -8.39 -10.81 20.35
C LEU A 391 -8.60 -10.42 21.81
N LYS A 392 -7.75 -9.55 22.37
CA LYS A 392 -7.90 -9.02 23.74
C LYS A 392 -9.13 -8.13 23.90
N GLU A 393 -9.50 -7.41 22.84
CA GLU A 393 -10.66 -6.50 22.82
C GLU A 393 -11.97 -7.19 22.43
N GLY A 394 -12.00 -8.52 22.26
CA GLY A 394 -13.22 -9.23 21.84
C GLY A 394 -13.66 -8.89 20.40
N GLY A 395 -12.72 -8.58 19.52
CA GLY A 395 -12.99 -8.24 18.13
C GLY A 395 -13.59 -9.42 17.36
N ARG A 396 -14.84 -9.27 16.90
CA ARG A 396 -15.64 -10.31 16.22
C ARG A 396 -14.89 -10.99 15.07
N PHE A 397 -14.36 -10.23 14.13
CA PHE A 397 -13.69 -10.78 12.94
C PHE A 397 -12.50 -11.66 13.31
N VAL A 398 -11.56 -11.11 14.09
CA VAL A 398 -10.35 -11.83 14.46
C VAL A 398 -10.68 -13.02 15.35
N ASN A 399 -11.63 -12.90 16.28
CA ASN A 399 -12.12 -14.03 17.08
C ASN A 399 -12.69 -15.16 16.22
N ALA A 400 -13.56 -14.85 15.26
CA ALA A 400 -14.15 -15.85 14.37
C ALA A 400 -13.08 -16.52 13.49
N VAL A 401 -12.16 -15.73 12.93
CA VAL A 401 -11.03 -16.25 12.15
C VAL A 401 -10.12 -17.15 12.98
N TRP A 402 -9.86 -16.79 14.25
CA TRP A 402 -8.96 -17.54 15.12
C TRP A 402 -9.58 -18.83 15.67
N LYS A 403 -10.89 -18.82 15.95
CA LYS A 403 -11.62 -20.00 16.47
C LYS A 403 -12.01 -20.98 15.37
N ASN A 404 -12.44 -20.46 14.22
CA ASN A 404 -13.13 -21.25 13.20
C ASN A 404 -12.40 -21.27 11.84
N GLY A 405 -11.35 -20.46 11.66
CA GLY A 405 -10.57 -20.44 10.43
C GLY A 405 -9.70 -21.69 10.28
N TRP A 406 -9.58 -22.18 9.05
CA TRP A 406 -8.79 -23.37 8.76
C TRP A 406 -7.33 -23.01 8.56
N LEU A 407 -6.44 -23.67 9.29
CA LEU A 407 -5.02 -23.43 9.24
C LEU A 407 -4.41 -24.03 7.97
N LEU A 408 -4.14 -23.21 6.96
CA LEU A 408 -3.55 -23.70 5.72
C LEU A 408 -2.02 -23.82 5.80
N ARG A 409 -1.37 -22.81 6.42
CA ARG A 409 0.08 -22.80 6.66
C ARG A 409 0.44 -22.13 7.97
N LYS A 410 1.42 -22.68 8.68
CA LYS A 410 2.01 -22.07 9.89
C LYS A 410 3.52 -22.26 9.89
N LYS A 411 4.27 -21.19 10.13
CA LYS A 411 5.71 -21.31 10.39
C LYS A 411 5.93 -22.09 11.70
N ALA A 412 6.84 -23.05 11.69
CA ALA A 412 7.22 -23.81 12.88
C ALA A 412 7.70 -22.92 14.04
N THR A 413 8.30 -21.76 13.73
CA THR A 413 8.79 -20.79 14.71
C THR A 413 7.70 -19.85 15.25
N PHE A 414 6.51 -19.88 14.67
CA PHE A 414 5.43 -19.01 15.07
C PHE A 414 4.54 -19.77 16.05
N ASP A 415 4.82 -19.65 17.34
CA ASP A 415 3.93 -20.17 18.37
C ASP A 415 3.51 -19.01 19.27
N THR A 416 2.29 -18.53 19.04
CA THR A 416 1.73 -17.44 19.85
C THR A 416 0.56 -18.01 20.62
N PRO A 417 0.64 -18.12 21.96
CA PRO A 417 -0.47 -18.55 22.78
C PRO A 417 -1.51 -17.43 22.84
N LEU A 418 -2.27 -17.27 21.76
CA LEU A 418 -3.34 -16.30 21.65
C LEU A 418 -4.65 -17.00 21.98
N VAL A 419 -5.15 -16.74 23.18
CA VAL A 419 -6.47 -17.18 23.63
C VAL A 419 -7.46 -16.05 23.31
N PRO A 420 -8.46 -16.31 22.45
CA PRO A 420 -9.50 -15.32 22.16
C PRO A 420 -10.33 -15.02 23.42
N VAL A 421 -10.49 -13.73 23.76
CA VAL A 421 -11.42 -13.32 24.82
C VAL A 421 -12.85 -13.51 24.33
N GLU A 422 -13.74 -13.96 25.21
CA GLU A 422 -15.15 -14.10 24.89
C GLU A 422 -15.76 -12.76 24.46
N ILE A 423 -16.59 -12.79 23.42
CA ILE A 423 -17.21 -11.58 22.89
C ILE A 423 -18.40 -11.23 23.80
N ASP A 424 -18.42 -10.01 24.34
CA ASP A 424 -19.62 -9.47 24.97
C ASP A 424 -20.68 -9.20 23.90
N TRP A 425 -21.52 -10.20 23.63
CA TRP A 425 -22.58 -10.12 22.63
C TRP A 425 -23.64 -9.07 22.98
N LYS A 426 -23.83 -8.76 24.27
CA LYS A 426 -24.77 -7.73 24.70
C LYS A 426 -24.26 -6.34 24.34
N GLU A 427 -23.04 -6.01 24.73
CA GLU A 427 -22.42 -4.75 24.35
C GLU A 427 -22.30 -4.64 22.82
N LYS A 428 -21.93 -5.74 22.15
CA LYS A 428 -21.79 -5.75 20.69
C LYS A 428 -23.12 -5.51 19.97
N ALA A 429 -24.21 -6.17 20.40
CA ALA A 429 -25.53 -5.97 19.83
C ALA A 429 -26.00 -4.52 19.99
N VAL A 430 -25.84 -3.92 21.18
CA VAL A 430 -26.21 -2.50 21.41
C VAL A 430 -25.42 -1.56 20.51
N ARG A 431 -24.11 -1.77 20.38
CA ARG A 431 -23.25 -0.96 19.51
C ARG A 431 -23.64 -1.10 18.04
N MET A 432 -23.97 -2.31 17.58
CA MET A 432 -24.38 -2.55 16.19
C MET A 432 -25.78 -2.01 15.92
N ASP A 433 -26.72 -2.14 16.84
CA ASP A 433 -28.06 -1.57 16.74
C ASP A 433 -28.00 -0.04 16.58
N THR A 434 -27.23 0.64 17.43
CA THR A 434 -26.99 2.09 17.32
C THR A 434 -26.40 2.46 15.95
N LEU A 435 -25.45 1.67 15.46
CA LEU A 435 -24.84 1.89 14.14
C LEU A 435 -25.87 1.74 13.02
N VAL A 436 -26.72 0.71 13.08
CA VAL A 436 -27.77 0.45 12.09
C VAL A 436 -28.82 1.57 12.11
N CYS A 437 -29.24 2.05 13.29
CA CYS A 437 -30.17 3.19 13.38
C CYS A 437 -29.60 4.47 12.75
N ASN A 438 -28.32 4.77 12.99
CA ASN A 438 -27.66 5.92 12.39
C ASN A 438 -27.54 5.79 10.86
N ALA A 439 -27.19 4.59 10.39
CA ALA A 439 -27.13 4.28 8.97
C ALA A 439 -28.51 4.36 8.31
N GLU A 440 -29.56 3.88 8.98
CA GLU A 440 -30.96 3.99 8.55
C GLU A 440 -31.39 5.43 8.35
N ALA A 441 -31.15 6.30 9.34
CA ALA A 441 -31.47 7.72 9.22
C ALA A 441 -30.73 8.36 8.03
N SER A 442 -29.44 8.04 7.88
CA SER A 442 -28.60 8.60 6.81
C SER A 442 -29.03 8.11 5.42
N MET A 443 -29.35 6.82 5.29
CA MET A 443 -29.83 6.21 4.04
C MET A 443 -31.20 6.78 3.65
N LYS A 444 -32.11 6.95 4.62
CA LYS A 444 -33.43 7.57 4.38
C LYS A 444 -33.31 9.02 3.94
N ASN A 445 -32.42 9.80 4.54
CA ASN A 445 -32.16 11.18 4.11
C ASN A 445 -31.58 11.26 2.69
N MET A 446 -30.69 10.34 2.31
CA MET A 446 -30.22 10.28 0.92
C MET A 446 -31.31 9.83 -0.05
N LEU A 447 -32.16 8.88 0.36
CA LEU A 447 -33.29 8.45 -0.44
C LEU A 447 -34.27 9.59 -0.70
N SER A 448 -34.58 10.42 0.30
CA SER A 448 -35.43 11.60 0.12
C SER A 448 -34.80 12.61 -0.84
N LEU A 449 -33.48 12.83 -0.77
CA LEU A 449 -32.78 13.69 -1.75
C LEU A 449 -32.89 13.16 -3.19
N ILE A 450 -32.80 11.84 -3.39
CA ILE A 450 -32.92 11.22 -4.71
C ILE A 450 -34.37 11.29 -5.24
N LYS A 451 -35.36 11.06 -4.37
CA LYS A 451 -36.78 11.01 -4.74
C LYS A 451 -37.41 12.39 -4.91
N ASP A 452 -37.19 13.26 -3.92
CA ASP A 452 -37.96 14.49 -3.73
C ASP A 452 -37.28 15.70 -4.38
N SER A 453 -36.04 15.55 -4.87
CA SER A 453 -35.38 16.64 -5.59
C SER A 453 -36.09 16.94 -6.92
N PRO A 454 -36.57 18.18 -7.12
CA PRO A 454 -37.23 18.59 -8.35
C PRO A 454 -36.26 18.62 -9.54
N VAL A 455 -34.98 18.91 -9.27
CA VAL A 455 -33.90 18.89 -10.27
C VAL A 455 -32.75 18.07 -9.71
N LEU A 456 -32.64 16.82 -10.16
CA LEU A 456 -31.53 15.94 -9.84
C LEU A 456 -30.62 15.80 -11.08
N MET A 457 -29.44 16.41 -11.00
CA MET A 457 -28.42 16.29 -12.05
C MET A 457 -27.89 14.86 -12.11
N ASP A 458 -27.48 14.44 -13.30
CA ASP A 458 -27.13 13.07 -13.66
C ASP A 458 -25.94 12.56 -12.83
N ASP A 459 -24.90 13.37 -12.77
CA ASP A 459 -23.71 13.15 -11.94
C ASP A 459 -24.06 13.02 -10.45
N THR A 460 -24.88 13.94 -9.95
CA THR A 460 -25.32 13.99 -8.56
C THR A 460 -26.16 12.76 -8.22
N SER A 461 -27.02 12.30 -9.14
CA SER A 461 -27.83 11.09 -8.96
C SER A 461 -26.96 9.84 -8.82
N LEU A 462 -25.90 9.73 -9.62
CA LEU A 462 -24.95 8.62 -9.58
C LEU A 462 -24.10 8.66 -8.30
N LEU A 463 -23.68 9.84 -7.87
CA LEU A 463 -22.89 10.01 -6.64
C LEU A 463 -23.72 9.71 -5.38
N LEU A 464 -24.99 10.11 -5.36
CA LEU A 464 -25.91 9.74 -4.27
C LEU A 464 -26.18 8.24 -4.26
N LEU A 465 -26.34 7.60 -5.42
CA LEU A 465 -26.47 6.15 -5.51
C LEU A 465 -25.20 5.43 -5.03
N HIS A 466 -24.01 5.90 -5.44
CA HIS A 466 -22.73 5.40 -4.95
C HIS A 466 -22.68 5.45 -3.42
N GLN A 467 -23.03 6.60 -2.84
CA GLN A 467 -22.97 6.81 -1.40
C GLN A 467 -23.96 5.91 -0.65
N LEU A 468 -25.16 5.68 -1.20
CA LEU A 468 -26.12 4.73 -0.64
C LEU A 468 -25.55 3.30 -0.61
N ILE A 469 -24.95 2.85 -1.71
CA ILE A 469 -24.34 1.51 -1.80
C ILE A 469 -23.15 1.42 -0.83
N ASP A 470 -22.28 2.43 -0.79
CA ASP A 470 -21.13 2.48 0.12
C ASP A 470 -21.54 2.37 1.59
N MET A 471 -22.54 3.15 2.01
CA MET A 471 -23.05 3.07 3.37
C MET A 471 -23.70 1.72 3.67
N GLY A 472 -24.49 1.17 2.75
CA GLY A 472 -25.13 -0.14 2.89
C GLY A 472 -24.10 -1.25 3.08
N VAL A 473 -23.14 -1.35 2.15
CA VAL A 473 -22.07 -2.36 2.16
C VAL A 473 -21.21 -2.26 3.42
N LYS A 474 -20.75 -1.05 3.79
CA LYS A 474 -19.92 -0.87 5.00
C LYS A 474 -20.69 -1.17 6.28
N THR A 475 -21.96 -0.80 6.34
CA THR A 475 -22.81 -1.10 7.51
C THR A 475 -23.04 -2.60 7.64
N TYR A 476 -23.37 -3.27 6.54
CA TYR A 476 -23.51 -4.72 6.47
C TYR A 476 -22.23 -5.44 6.92
N LEU A 477 -21.07 -5.09 6.36
CA LEU A 477 -19.78 -5.68 6.75
C LEU A 477 -19.44 -5.47 8.22
N ARG A 478 -19.75 -4.28 8.79
CA ARG A 478 -19.57 -4.05 10.23
C ARG A 478 -20.49 -4.92 11.08
N CYS A 479 -21.73 -5.12 10.65
CA CYS A 479 -22.69 -5.96 11.37
C CYS A 479 -22.27 -7.43 11.30
N VAL A 480 -22.09 -7.98 10.09
CA VAL A 480 -21.94 -9.43 9.89
C VAL A 480 -20.51 -9.92 10.12
N VAL A 481 -19.50 -9.17 9.68
CA VAL A 481 -18.09 -9.56 9.78
C VAL A 481 -17.41 -8.89 10.97
N GLY A 482 -17.74 -7.63 11.23
CA GLY A 482 -17.08 -6.81 12.25
C GLY A 482 -15.73 -6.24 11.81
N PHE A 483 -15.44 -6.27 10.51
CA PHE A 483 -14.19 -5.78 9.92
C PHE A 483 -14.42 -5.27 8.50
N ILE A 484 -13.81 -4.12 8.18
CA ILE A 484 -13.75 -3.57 6.81
C ILE A 484 -12.28 -3.38 6.45
N PRO A 485 -11.79 -4.00 5.36
CA PRO A 485 -10.45 -3.74 4.86
C PRO A 485 -10.22 -2.26 4.50
N GLU A 486 -9.11 -1.67 4.95
CA GLU A 486 -8.77 -0.28 4.65
C GLU A 486 -8.22 -0.11 3.22
N GLY A 487 -8.59 1.00 2.55
CA GLY A 487 -8.05 1.37 1.24
C GLY A 487 -8.56 0.51 0.08
N VAL A 488 -9.72 -0.12 0.25
CA VAL A 488 -10.37 -0.96 -0.76
C VAL A 488 -11.51 -0.19 -1.43
N SER A 489 -11.59 -0.29 -2.75
CA SER A 489 -12.65 0.31 -3.56
C SER A 489 -14.00 -0.35 -3.29
N LEU A 490 -15.10 0.36 -3.54
CA LEU A 490 -16.44 -0.12 -3.25
C LEU A 490 -16.77 -1.44 -3.95
N HIS A 491 -16.38 -1.60 -5.22
CA HIS A 491 -16.59 -2.85 -5.96
C HIS A 491 -15.95 -4.06 -5.27
N ARG A 492 -14.71 -3.90 -4.79
CA ARG A 492 -14.01 -4.96 -4.06
C ARG A 492 -14.58 -5.18 -2.66
N LEU A 493 -15.16 -4.16 -2.02
CA LEU A 493 -15.86 -4.32 -0.75
C LEU A 493 -17.19 -5.08 -0.94
N MET A 494 -17.87 -4.89 -2.07
CA MET A 494 -19.03 -5.70 -2.45
C MET A 494 -18.63 -7.16 -2.62
N ASP A 495 -17.54 -7.45 -3.34
CA ASP A 495 -17.01 -8.81 -3.46
C ASP A 495 -16.60 -9.38 -2.09
N TRP A 496 -16.01 -8.55 -1.23
CA TRP A 496 -15.64 -8.94 0.13
C TRP A 496 -16.84 -9.29 1.01
N CYS A 497 -18.06 -8.85 0.70
CA CYS A 497 -19.26 -9.30 1.41
C CYS A 497 -19.45 -10.82 1.35
N ALA A 498 -18.94 -11.46 0.29
CA ALA A 498 -18.93 -12.91 0.12
C ALA A 498 -18.20 -13.69 1.22
N ILE A 499 -17.33 -13.02 2.00
CA ILE A 499 -16.73 -13.67 3.17
C ILE A 499 -17.81 -14.12 4.16
N ALA A 500 -18.93 -13.40 4.23
CA ALA A 500 -20.06 -13.73 5.06
C ALA A 500 -21.13 -14.53 4.32
N ASP A 501 -21.72 -13.94 3.27
CA ASP A 501 -22.72 -14.61 2.45
C ASP A 501 -22.79 -13.98 1.05
N THR A 502 -23.60 -14.57 0.17
CA THR A 502 -23.73 -14.12 -1.23
C THR A 502 -24.88 -13.14 -1.45
N GLN A 503 -25.67 -12.80 -0.42
CA GLN A 503 -26.91 -12.05 -0.58
C GLN A 503 -26.68 -10.70 -1.26
N VAL A 504 -25.60 -10.00 -0.89
CA VAL A 504 -25.23 -8.72 -1.50
C VAL A 504 -24.90 -8.91 -2.99
N ILE A 505 -24.09 -9.90 -3.34
CA ILE A 505 -23.73 -10.17 -4.75
C ILE A 505 -24.96 -10.59 -5.55
N ASP A 506 -25.75 -11.51 -5.01
CA ASP A 506 -26.96 -12.03 -5.64
C ASP A 506 -27.96 -10.90 -5.92
N PHE A 507 -28.15 -9.99 -4.98
CA PHE A 507 -29.01 -8.81 -5.14
C PHE A 507 -28.63 -7.94 -6.33
N PHE A 508 -27.33 -7.72 -6.57
CA PHE A 508 -26.87 -6.95 -7.74
C PHE A 508 -26.81 -7.80 -9.02
N PHE A 509 -26.64 -9.11 -8.91
CA PHE A 509 -26.64 -10.02 -10.07
C PHE A 509 -28.01 -10.07 -10.76
N GLU A 510 -29.10 -9.96 -9.98
CA GLU A 510 -30.48 -9.89 -10.46
C GLU A 510 -30.83 -8.59 -11.24
N TRP A 511 -29.91 -7.63 -11.29
CA TRP A 511 -30.13 -6.39 -12.04
C TRP A 511 -30.09 -6.67 -13.54
N ASN A 512 -30.99 -6.03 -14.29
CA ASN A 512 -30.99 -6.12 -15.75
C ASN A 512 -29.80 -5.34 -16.36
N GLU A 513 -29.60 -5.45 -17.67
CA GLU A 513 -28.46 -4.82 -18.35
C GLU A 513 -28.39 -3.30 -18.21
N VAL A 514 -29.54 -2.61 -18.19
CA VAL A 514 -29.58 -1.15 -18.01
C VAL A 514 -29.18 -0.79 -16.57
N GLU A 515 -29.70 -1.53 -15.60
CA GLU A 515 -29.40 -1.35 -14.19
C GLU A 515 -27.94 -1.64 -13.89
N LYS A 516 -27.36 -2.70 -14.46
CA LYS A 516 -25.93 -3.02 -14.35
C LYS A 516 -25.05 -1.89 -14.90
N LYS A 517 -25.43 -1.26 -16.00
CA LYS A 517 -24.71 -0.08 -16.52
C LYS A 517 -24.74 1.09 -15.53
N VAL A 518 -25.90 1.36 -14.93
CA VAL A 518 -26.03 2.39 -13.88
C VAL A 518 -25.17 2.05 -12.67
N LEU A 519 -25.14 0.77 -12.26
CA LEU A 519 -24.30 0.30 -11.17
C LEU A 519 -22.81 0.53 -11.45
N VAL A 520 -22.32 0.15 -12.64
CA VAL A 520 -20.92 0.34 -13.03
C VAL A 520 -20.54 1.83 -12.97
N LEU A 521 -21.37 2.71 -13.53
CA LEU A 521 -21.14 4.15 -13.47
C LEU A 521 -21.12 4.67 -12.03
N ALA A 522 -22.03 4.19 -11.18
CA ALA A 522 -22.05 4.55 -9.76
C ALA A 522 -20.80 4.03 -9.03
N MET A 523 -20.24 2.88 -9.39
CA MET A 523 -19.01 2.36 -8.79
C MET A 523 -17.77 3.19 -9.15
N GLU A 524 -17.83 3.96 -10.25
CA GLU A 524 -16.72 4.75 -10.78
C GLU A 524 -16.86 6.26 -10.48
N SER A 525 -17.11 6.60 -9.20
CA SER A 525 -17.41 7.97 -8.76
C SER A 525 -16.34 9.01 -9.17
N GLU A 526 -15.06 8.64 -9.20
CA GLU A 526 -13.99 9.52 -9.72
C GLU A 526 -14.18 9.87 -11.20
N ARG A 527 -14.62 8.91 -12.02
CA ARG A 527 -14.87 9.14 -13.46
C ARG A 527 -16.08 10.03 -13.66
N VAL A 528 -17.12 9.86 -12.83
CA VAL A 528 -18.31 10.71 -12.81
C VAL A 528 -17.91 12.16 -12.48
N CYS A 529 -17.15 12.38 -11.39
CA CYS A 529 -16.74 13.71 -10.94
C CYS A 529 -15.77 14.42 -11.90
N TRP A 530 -14.81 13.69 -12.46
CA TRP A 530 -13.64 14.33 -13.11
C TRP A 530 -13.57 14.14 -14.62
N MET A 531 -14.26 13.13 -15.17
CA MET A 531 -14.25 12.81 -16.61
C MET A 531 -15.60 13.08 -17.29
N GLY A 532 -16.62 13.48 -16.54
CA GLY A 532 -17.91 13.89 -17.11
C GLY A 532 -18.66 12.73 -17.77
N GLU A 533 -18.45 11.49 -17.32
CA GLU A 533 -19.09 10.29 -17.88
C GLU A 533 -20.60 10.24 -17.66
N ALA A 534 -21.12 11.13 -16.80
CA ALA A 534 -22.55 11.40 -16.70
C ALA A 534 -23.18 11.87 -18.03
N LYS A 535 -22.40 12.29 -19.04
CA LYS A 535 -22.92 12.61 -20.38
C LYS A 535 -23.52 11.41 -21.13
N ASN A 536 -23.16 10.18 -20.74
CA ASN A 536 -23.74 8.95 -21.30
C ASN A 536 -25.00 8.49 -20.54
N PHE A 537 -25.50 9.33 -19.62
CA PHE A 537 -26.63 9.01 -18.76
C PHE A 537 -27.95 9.40 -19.44
N SER A 538 -28.81 8.41 -19.70
CA SER A 538 -30.12 8.65 -20.32
C SER A 538 -31.18 9.02 -19.28
N SER A 539 -32.32 9.52 -19.74
CA SER A 539 -33.51 9.75 -18.89
C SER A 539 -34.04 8.44 -18.26
N GLU A 540 -33.87 7.31 -18.93
CA GLU A 540 -34.18 5.97 -18.41
C GLU A 540 -33.26 5.59 -17.23
N SER A 541 -31.96 5.92 -17.32
CA SER A 541 -31.00 5.71 -16.23
C SER A 541 -31.35 6.48 -14.95
N LYS A 542 -31.93 7.69 -15.06
CA LYS A 542 -32.42 8.46 -13.90
C LYS A 542 -33.55 7.75 -13.17
N GLN A 543 -34.50 7.18 -13.92
CA GLN A 543 -35.62 6.44 -13.34
C GLN A 543 -35.13 5.17 -12.64
N VAL A 544 -34.11 4.51 -13.20
CA VAL A 544 -33.42 3.38 -12.56
C VAL A 544 -32.82 3.79 -11.21
N VAL A 545 -32.08 4.90 -11.13
CA VAL A 545 -31.50 5.37 -9.86
C VAL A 545 -32.60 5.57 -8.80
N ARG A 546 -33.68 6.27 -9.15
CA ARG A 546 -34.79 6.53 -8.21
C ARG A 546 -35.45 5.23 -7.74
N LYS A 547 -35.72 4.31 -8.67
CA LYS A 547 -36.38 3.03 -8.37
C LYS A 547 -35.49 2.11 -7.53
N ARG A 548 -34.19 2.07 -7.81
CA ARG A 548 -33.24 1.17 -7.13
C ARG A 548 -32.77 1.72 -5.79
N ALA A 549 -32.71 3.04 -5.60
CA ALA A 549 -32.35 3.65 -4.33
C ALA A 549 -33.25 3.16 -3.17
N GLU A 550 -34.57 3.08 -3.37
CA GLU A 550 -35.49 2.58 -2.34
C GLU A 550 -35.22 1.11 -1.99
N ARG A 551 -35.14 0.25 -3.02
CA ARG A 551 -34.85 -1.17 -2.84
C ARG A 551 -33.51 -1.42 -2.17
N LEU A 552 -32.49 -0.59 -2.45
CA LEU A 552 -31.18 -0.68 -1.80
C LEU A 552 -31.28 -0.41 -0.30
N VAL A 553 -32.01 0.65 0.07
CA VAL A 553 -32.20 1.01 1.49
C VAL A 553 -32.95 -0.10 2.22
N GLU A 554 -34.06 -0.60 1.64
CA GLU A 554 -34.82 -1.71 2.22
C GLU A 554 -33.97 -2.98 2.38
N PHE A 555 -33.24 -3.36 1.33
CA PHE A 555 -32.39 -4.54 1.32
C PHE A 555 -31.29 -4.49 2.39
N PHE A 556 -30.48 -3.43 2.42
CA PHE A 556 -29.39 -3.35 3.41
C PHE A 556 -29.90 -3.22 4.83
N LEU A 557 -31.01 -2.50 5.06
CA LEU A 557 -31.60 -2.40 6.39
C LEU A 557 -32.14 -3.74 6.89
N HIS A 558 -32.75 -4.51 6.00
CA HIS A 558 -33.21 -5.86 6.33
C HIS A 558 -32.03 -6.74 6.77
N LEU A 559 -30.98 -6.84 5.94
CA LEU A 559 -29.79 -7.65 6.27
C LEU A 559 -29.12 -7.22 7.58
N CYS A 560 -29.00 -5.91 7.81
CA CYS A 560 -28.35 -5.40 9.01
C CYS A 560 -29.19 -5.67 10.27
N LYS A 561 -30.52 -5.55 10.18
CA LYS A 561 -31.43 -5.85 11.31
C LYS A 561 -31.43 -7.33 11.63
N GLU A 562 -31.46 -8.21 10.63
CA GLU A 562 -31.32 -9.66 10.84
C GLU A 562 -29.99 -10.00 11.54
N SER A 563 -28.90 -9.35 11.13
CA SER A 563 -27.59 -9.53 11.77
C SER A 563 -27.58 -9.11 13.24
N VAL A 564 -28.23 -7.99 13.59
CA VAL A 564 -28.38 -7.53 14.98
C VAL A 564 -29.25 -8.49 15.78
N GLN A 565 -30.35 -8.99 15.22
CA GLN A 565 -31.22 -9.98 15.87
C GLN A 565 -30.48 -11.30 16.14
N SER A 566 -29.66 -11.76 15.19
CA SER A 566 -28.78 -12.93 15.37
C SER A 566 -27.73 -12.71 16.47
N MET A 567 -27.23 -11.47 16.66
CA MET A 567 -26.37 -11.16 17.80
C MET A 567 -27.14 -11.14 19.12
N GLN A 568 -28.40 -10.71 19.12
CA GLN A 568 -29.25 -10.70 20.31
C GLN A 568 -29.64 -12.10 20.78
N SER A 569 -29.88 -13.04 19.85
CA SER A 569 -30.19 -14.43 20.23
C SER A 569 -29.02 -15.11 20.96
N ARG A 570 -27.77 -14.75 20.62
CA ARG A 570 -26.55 -15.22 21.32
C ARG A 570 -26.38 -14.69 22.75
N ILE A 571 -27.16 -13.69 23.15
CA ILE A 571 -27.20 -13.20 24.54
C ILE A 571 -28.02 -14.17 25.41
N VAL A 572 -28.97 -14.91 24.82
CA VAL A 572 -29.97 -15.73 25.52
C VAL A 572 -29.54 -17.19 25.67
N GLU A 573 -28.47 -17.64 25.01
CA GLU A 573 -27.87 -18.96 25.23
C GLU A 573 -26.70 -18.89 26.24
N PRO A 574 -26.94 -19.09 27.56
CA PRO A 574 -25.88 -19.53 28.44
C PRO A 574 -25.69 -21.04 28.26
N ILE A 575 -24.45 -21.45 27.97
CA ILE A 575 -23.82 -22.73 28.27
C ILE A 575 -24.79 -23.80 28.81
N ALA A 576 -25.39 -24.59 27.92
CA ALA A 576 -25.80 -25.93 28.27
C ALA A 576 -24.62 -26.85 27.92
N GLU A 577 -23.78 -27.14 28.92
CA GLU A 577 -22.99 -28.36 28.91
C GLU A 577 -23.95 -29.54 28.76
N SER A 578 -24.15 -30.03 27.54
CA SER A 578 -24.68 -31.37 27.34
C SER A 578 -23.54 -32.36 27.60
N ALA A 579 -23.30 -32.60 28.89
CA ALA A 579 -22.81 -33.88 29.35
C ALA A 579 -23.83 -34.95 28.94
N THR A 580 -23.45 -35.88 28.05
CA THR A 580 -23.89 -37.28 28.10
C THR A 580 -23.04 -38.16 27.18
N ILE A 581 -22.21 -38.97 27.85
CA ILE A 581 -21.69 -40.33 27.54
C ILE A 581 -20.90 -40.52 26.24
#